data_AF-A0A3A1YA24-F1
#
_entry.id   AF-A0A3A1YA24-F1
#
_cell.length_a   1.000
_cell.length_b   1.000
_cell.length_c   1.000
_cell.angle_alpha   90.00
_cell.angle_beta   90.00
_cell.angle_gamma   90.00
#
_symmetry.space_group_name_H-M   'P 1'
#
loop_
_entity.id
_entity.type
_entity.pdbx_description
1 polymer ?
#
loop_
_entity_poly.entity_id
_entity_poly.type
_entity_poly.pdbx_seq_one_letter_code
_entity_poly.pdbx_strand_id
1 'polypeptide(L)'
;MTKDKWHFKENKQASKLEQQQYFLVANSLEAKQASNLAQKDFALNFEPHSSLFAGQVCPSPAPKTIGQLLAYCQAIAGKTVAQVAQKHAVELIDNLQFNRGWLGNLIELALGAQAGSKPTQDFIELGVELKTLAITPTGGAKSDVFVSSLPTNSYMMQAWETSHVFYKLKKILFVPVESNPEVPLGQRRIGKAFFWSPNAHELEQMRQDWELIMQILTQHDYNALKSNVGKLLCVRVKALNSKQNVASKDLDGFNLNLPPLSFYLRRSFLNEILKTKNI
;
A
#
# COMPACT_ATOMS: atom_id res chain seq x y z
N MET A 1 -1.20 -14.84 36.54
CA MET A 1 -1.71 -15.57 35.37
C MET A 1 -1.37 -14.76 34.12
N THR A 2 -0.50 -15.38 33.31
CA THR A 2 0.03 -15.07 31.97
C THR A 2 -0.32 -13.74 31.28
N LYS A 3 0.68 -12.84 31.23
CA LYS A 3 0.84 -11.84 30.18
C LYS A 3 1.28 -12.59 28.91
N ASP A 4 0.38 -12.80 27.95
CA ASP A 4 0.75 -13.36 26.64
C ASP A 4 1.68 -12.38 25.90
N LYS A 5 2.98 -12.64 26.01
CA LYS A 5 4.00 -11.98 25.19
C LYS A 5 3.86 -12.53 23.77
N TRP A 6 3.63 -11.61 22.83
CA TRP A 6 3.72 -11.87 21.40
C TRP A 6 5.11 -12.39 21.07
N HIS A 7 5.22 -13.70 20.83
CA HIS A 7 6.44 -14.31 20.31
C HIS A 7 6.37 -14.32 18.79
N PHE A 8 6.84 -13.24 18.16
CA PHE A 8 7.14 -13.27 16.72
C PHE A 8 8.22 -14.34 16.49
N LYS A 9 7.93 -15.36 15.67
CA LYS A 9 8.92 -16.40 15.33
C LYS A 9 10.06 -15.74 14.54
N GLU A 10 11.21 -15.54 15.17
CA GLU A 10 12.34 -14.76 14.63
C GLU A 10 13.02 -15.34 13.38
N ASN A 11 12.73 -16.58 12.97
CA ASN A 11 13.50 -17.24 11.91
C ASN A 11 12.65 -17.64 10.72
N LYS A 12 12.47 -16.72 9.76
CA LYS A 12 12.33 -17.10 8.35
C LYS A 12 13.14 -16.13 7.49
N GLN A 13 14.24 -16.58 6.89
CA GLN A 13 14.83 -16.03 5.66
C GLN A 13 13.73 -15.89 4.58
N ALA A 14 13.77 -14.93 3.64
CA ALA A 14 13.01 -15.12 2.39
C ALA A 14 13.61 -16.32 1.67
N SER A 15 12.80 -17.32 1.34
CA SER A 15 13.29 -18.56 0.72
C SER A 15 13.92 -18.29 -0.65
N LYS A 16 14.84 -19.16 -1.07
CA LYS A 16 15.48 -19.09 -2.40
C LYS A 16 14.45 -19.09 -3.55
N LEU A 17 13.35 -19.81 -3.35
CA LEU A 17 12.23 -19.89 -4.29
C LEU A 17 11.48 -18.56 -4.39
N GLU A 18 11.21 -17.91 -3.26
CA GLU A 18 10.62 -16.57 -3.22
C GLU A 18 11.56 -15.56 -3.92
N GLN A 19 12.87 -15.60 -3.66
CA GLN A 19 13.86 -14.75 -4.32
C GLN A 19 13.88 -14.93 -5.86
N GLN A 20 13.75 -16.17 -6.36
CA GLN A 20 13.70 -16.46 -7.80
C GLN A 20 12.38 -16.03 -8.45
N GLN A 21 11.24 -16.30 -7.81
CA GLN A 21 9.94 -15.79 -8.27
C GLN A 21 9.95 -14.25 -8.33
N TYR A 22 10.59 -13.60 -7.36
CA TYR A 22 10.76 -12.15 -7.34
C TYR A 22 11.58 -11.60 -8.52
N PHE A 23 12.61 -12.32 -8.97
CA PHE A 23 13.44 -11.92 -10.10
C PHE A 23 12.69 -11.98 -11.44
N LEU A 24 11.83 -12.99 -11.61
CA LEU A 24 11.05 -13.18 -12.85
C LEU A 24 9.92 -12.16 -13.01
N VAL A 25 9.20 -11.84 -11.93
CA VAL A 25 8.09 -10.87 -11.97
C VAL A 25 8.59 -9.43 -12.20
N ALA A 26 9.70 -9.04 -11.55
CA ALA A 26 10.30 -7.71 -11.68
C ALA A 26 10.83 -7.42 -13.10
N ASN A 27 11.25 -8.45 -13.84
CA ASN A 27 11.78 -8.32 -15.20
C ASN A 27 10.75 -8.55 -16.31
N SER A 28 9.46 -8.74 -15.98
CA SER A 28 8.43 -8.88 -17.01
C SER A 28 8.27 -7.59 -17.83
N LEU A 29 8.16 -7.70 -19.16
CA LEU A 29 7.99 -6.56 -20.08
C LEU A 29 6.79 -5.67 -19.67
N GLU A 30 5.73 -6.29 -19.15
CA GLU A 30 4.50 -5.61 -18.75
C GLU A 30 4.66 -4.73 -17.50
N ALA A 31 5.59 -5.04 -16.59
CA ALA A 31 5.86 -4.20 -15.43
C ALA A 31 6.59 -2.90 -15.83
N LYS A 32 7.58 -3.01 -16.72
CA LYS A 32 8.29 -1.85 -17.28
C LYS A 32 7.37 -0.98 -18.14
N GLN A 33 6.51 -1.58 -18.95
CA GLN A 33 5.55 -0.84 -19.77
C GLN A 33 4.55 -0.04 -18.92
N ALA A 34 3.97 -0.63 -17.88
CA ALA A 34 3.05 0.06 -16.99
C ALA A 34 3.75 1.18 -16.19
N SER A 35 5.02 0.99 -15.80
CA SER A 35 5.82 2.04 -15.18
C SER A 35 6.12 3.20 -16.13
N ASN A 36 6.51 2.90 -17.38
CA ASN A 36 6.75 3.90 -18.41
C ASN A 36 5.48 4.69 -18.75
N LEU A 37 4.32 4.01 -18.78
CA LEU A 37 3.02 4.65 -18.96
C LEU A 37 2.74 5.62 -17.79
N ALA A 38 2.93 5.19 -16.54
CA ALA A 38 2.77 6.06 -15.37
C ALA A 38 3.77 7.22 -15.34
N GLN A 39 5.02 7.05 -15.79
CA GLN A 39 5.98 8.15 -15.88
C GLN A 39 5.60 9.15 -16.98
N LYS A 40 5.17 8.66 -18.14
CA LYS A 40 4.75 9.47 -19.29
C LYS A 40 3.48 10.25 -19.00
N ASP A 41 2.46 9.60 -18.45
CA ASP A 41 1.14 10.19 -18.24
C ASP A 41 1.14 11.24 -17.11
N PHE A 42 2.12 11.20 -16.20
CA PHE A 42 2.20 12.09 -15.04
C PHE A 42 3.45 12.99 -15.01
N ALA A 43 4.31 12.96 -16.03
CA ALA A 43 5.53 13.79 -16.15
C ALA A 43 6.37 13.86 -14.85
N LEU A 44 6.65 12.70 -14.25
CA LEU A 44 7.09 12.57 -12.87
C LEU A 44 8.61 12.78 -12.65
N ASN A 45 9.03 13.89 -12.01
CA ASN A 45 10.42 14.10 -11.54
C ASN A 45 10.62 13.57 -10.10
N PHE A 46 11.46 12.54 -9.90
CA PHE A 46 11.58 11.82 -8.60
C PHE A 46 12.39 12.61 -7.59
N GLU A 47 11.71 13.08 -6.53
CA GLU A 47 12.33 13.76 -5.40
C GLU A 47 12.18 12.87 -4.15
N PRO A 48 13.23 12.72 -3.32
CA PRO A 48 13.15 11.97 -2.06
C PRO A 48 12.14 12.61 -1.08
N HIS A 49 11.56 11.79 -0.19
CA HIS A 49 10.41 12.04 0.72
C HIS A 49 10.56 13.18 1.76
N SER A 50 11.13 14.33 1.41
CA SER A 50 11.32 15.49 2.30
C SER A 50 10.02 16.18 2.71
N SER A 51 8.89 15.93 2.03
CA SER A 51 7.72 16.80 2.10
C SER A 51 6.79 16.61 3.32
N LEU A 52 6.94 15.54 4.11
CA LEU A 52 6.02 15.23 5.24
C LEU A 52 6.66 15.33 6.63
N PHE A 53 7.97 15.48 6.72
CA PHE A 53 8.67 15.66 7.99
C PHE A 53 9.28 17.07 8.03
N ALA A 54 8.96 17.84 9.07
CA ALA A 54 9.36 19.25 9.17
C ALA A 54 10.87 19.45 9.42
N GLY A 55 11.59 18.39 9.83
CA GLY A 55 13.01 18.40 10.13
C GLY A 55 13.85 17.62 9.11
N GLN A 56 15.17 17.76 9.22
CA GLN A 56 16.12 16.99 8.42
C GLN A 56 16.01 15.49 8.74
N VAL A 57 15.76 14.67 7.72
CA VAL A 57 15.66 13.21 7.84
C VAL A 57 16.84 12.51 7.15
N CYS A 58 17.13 11.28 7.57
CA CYS A 58 18.20 10.44 7.02
C CYS A 58 17.60 9.20 6.32
N PRO A 59 17.15 9.30 5.05
CA PRO A 59 16.60 8.16 4.31
C PRO A 59 17.66 7.07 4.07
N SER A 60 17.23 5.81 4.06
CA SER A 60 18.05 4.74 3.46
C SER A 60 18.24 4.99 1.97
N PRO A 61 19.39 4.63 1.38
CA PRO A 61 19.57 4.72 -0.06
C PRO A 61 18.60 3.78 -0.79
N ALA A 62 18.23 4.15 -2.01
CA ALA A 62 17.31 3.35 -2.81
C ALA A 62 17.87 1.94 -3.09
N PRO A 63 17.11 0.87 -2.80
CA PRO A 63 17.58 -0.49 -3.04
C PRO A 63 17.61 -0.76 -4.54
N LYS A 64 18.75 -1.25 -5.04
CA LYS A 64 18.95 -1.62 -6.46
C LYS A 64 18.54 -3.07 -6.75
N THR A 65 18.35 -3.87 -5.72
CA THR A 65 17.97 -5.28 -5.85
C THR A 65 16.96 -5.69 -4.78
N ILE A 66 16.20 -6.75 -5.05
CA ILE A 66 15.31 -7.38 -4.05
C ILE A 66 16.10 -7.84 -2.82
N GLY A 67 17.33 -8.33 -2.99
CA GLY A 67 18.19 -8.73 -1.87
C GLY A 67 18.53 -7.56 -0.94
N GLN A 68 18.83 -6.39 -1.48
CA GLN A 68 19.06 -5.17 -0.69
C GLN A 68 17.79 -4.71 0.03
N LEU A 69 16.65 -4.69 -0.67
CA LEU A 69 15.37 -4.34 -0.05
C LEU A 69 15.04 -5.29 1.13
N LEU A 70 15.26 -6.59 0.95
CA LEU A 70 15.09 -7.58 2.02
C LEU A 70 16.03 -7.35 3.21
N ALA A 71 17.28 -6.96 2.97
CA ALA A 71 18.21 -6.62 4.04
C ALA A 71 17.73 -5.40 4.84
N TYR A 72 17.16 -4.39 4.18
CA TYR A 72 16.54 -3.25 4.87
C TYR A 72 15.33 -3.66 5.70
N CYS A 73 14.46 -4.53 5.17
CA CYS A 73 13.33 -5.09 5.91
C CYS A 73 13.79 -5.86 7.16
N GLN A 74 14.83 -6.68 7.04
CA GLN A 74 15.40 -7.42 8.17
C GLN A 74 15.98 -6.48 9.22
N ALA A 75 16.61 -5.37 8.80
CA ALA A 75 17.20 -4.40 9.71
C ALA A 75 16.17 -3.60 10.53
N ILE A 76 14.88 -3.59 10.15
CA ILE A 76 13.80 -2.93 10.90
C ILE A 76 12.85 -3.91 11.60
N ALA A 77 12.84 -5.19 11.22
CA ALA A 77 12.01 -6.20 11.85
C ALA A 77 12.33 -6.34 13.35
N GLY A 78 11.29 -6.45 14.17
CA GLY A 78 11.37 -6.56 15.63
C GLY A 78 11.62 -5.23 16.37
N LYS A 79 12.09 -4.18 15.66
CA LYS A 79 12.33 -2.85 16.25
C LYS A 79 11.02 -2.14 16.54
N THR A 80 11.07 -1.24 17.52
CA THR A 80 9.95 -0.34 17.77
C THR A 80 9.95 0.80 16.77
N VAL A 81 8.77 1.40 16.58
CA VAL A 81 8.61 2.62 15.76
C VAL A 81 9.58 3.72 16.21
N ALA A 82 9.76 3.92 17.52
CA ALA A 82 10.69 4.93 18.03
C ALA A 82 12.15 4.64 17.66
N GLN A 83 12.58 3.38 17.70
CA GLN A 83 13.94 3.00 17.30
C GLN A 83 14.19 3.25 15.81
N VAL A 84 13.21 2.99 14.95
CA VAL A 84 13.32 3.27 13.52
C VAL A 84 13.28 4.77 13.26
N ALA A 85 12.37 5.51 13.90
CA ALA A 85 12.30 6.97 13.80
C ALA A 85 13.62 7.64 14.20
N GLN A 86 14.18 7.26 15.35
CA GLN A 86 15.46 7.75 15.83
C GLN A 86 16.61 7.49 14.84
N LYS A 87 16.69 6.27 14.28
CA LYS A 87 17.72 5.91 13.29
C LYS A 87 17.67 6.81 12.05
N HIS A 88 16.48 7.22 11.64
CA HIS A 88 16.25 8.00 10.42
C HIS A 88 16.06 9.51 10.70
N ALA A 89 16.39 9.97 11.92
CA ALA A 89 16.22 11.36 12.34
C ALA A 89 14.79 11.91 12.15
N VAL A 90 13.79 11.04 12.32
CA VAL A 90 12.37 11.41 12.25
C VAL A 90 11.85 11.71 13.65
N GLU A 91 11.23 12.88 13.82
CA GLU A 91 10.55 13.24 15.05
C GLU A 91 9.34 12.32 15.29
N LEU A 92 9.29 11.72 16.48
CA LEU A 92 8.21 10.83 16.87
C LEU A 92 6.94 11.63 17.19
N ILE A 93 5.81 11.15 16.72
CA ILE A 93 4.48 11.67 17.10
C ILE A 93 3.79 10.73 18.08
N ASP A 94 2.87 11.27 18.89
CA ASP A 94 2.17 10.48 19.91
C ASP A 94 1.15 9.52 19.32
N ASN A 95 0.45 9.94 18.26
CA ASN A 95 -0.62 9.16 17.65
C ASN A 95 -0.84 9.48 16.16
N LEU A 96 -1.55 8.58 15.47
CA LEU A 96 -1.81 8.67 14.02
C LEU A 96 -3.15 9.34 13.67
N GLN A 97 -3.84 9.99 14.61
CA GLN A 97 -5.22 10.51 14.37
C GLN A 97 -5.23 11.57 13.26
N PHE A 98 -4.30 12.53 13.35
CA PHE A 98 -4.18 13.64 12.41
C PHE A 98 -3.14 13.40 11.30
N ASN A 99 -2.26 12.39 11.47
CA ASN A 99 -1.22 12.07 10.50
C ASN A 99 -1.20 10.56 10.16
N ARG A 100 -2.29 10.10 9.53
CA ARG A 100 -2.49 8.68 9.19
C ARG A 100 -1.41 8.10 8.27
N GLY A 101 -0.73 8.94 7.50
CA GLY A 101 0.36 8.56 6.59
C GLY A 101 1.75 8.50 7.23
N TRP A 102 1.92 9.07 8.44
CA TRP A 102 3.23 9.20 9.08
C TRP A 102 4.01 7.87 9.17
N LEU A 103 3.31 6.81 9.57
CA LEU A 103 3.93 5.49 9.71
C LEU A 103 4.35 4.91 8.35
N GLY A 104 3.54 5.09 7.31
CA GLY A 104 3.89 4.70 5.94
C GLY A 104 5.18 5.38 5.49
N ASN A 105 5.24 6.71 5.66
CA ASN A 105 6.40 7.51 5.28
C ASN A 105 7.66 7.13 6.05
N LEU A 106 7.55 6.80 7.34
CA LEU A 106 8.69 6.33 8.13
C LEU A 106 9.25 5.04 7.54
N ILE A 107 8.38 4.10 7.15
CA ILE A 107 8.81 2.83 6.55
C ILE A 107 9.36 3.04 5.14
N GLU A 108 8.78 3.93 4.34
CA GLU A 108 9.31 4.36 3.04
C GLU A 108 10.74 4.89 3.18
N LEU A 109 10.98 5.83 4.10
CA LEU A 109 12.32 6.35 4.41
C LEU A 109 13.27 5.23 4.85
N ALA A 110 12.81 4.35 5.74
CA ALA A 110 13.65 3.29 6.29
C ALA A 110 14.05 2.25 5.24
N LEU A 111 13.21 2.04 4.22
CA LEU A 111 13.44 1.08 3.14
C LEU A 111 13.98 1.73 1.85
N GLY A 112 14.12 3.05 1.80
CA GLY A 112 14.66 3.78 0.66
C GLY A 112 13.70 3.87 -0.52
N ALA A 113 12.39 3.95 -0.26
CA ALA A 113 11.40 4.22 -1.31
C ALA A 113 11.62 5.61 -1.93
N GLN A 114 11.31 5.74 -3.23
CA GLN A 114 11.60 6.96 -4.00
C GLN A 114 10.36 7.59 -4.65
N ALA A 115 9.21 6.91 -4.58
CA ALA A 115 8.02 7.34 -5.31
C ALA A 115 7.38 8.60 -4.71
N GLY A 116 7.52 8.87 -3.41
CA GLY A 116 6.78 9.96 -2.79
C GLY A 116 5.27 9.74 -2.90
N SER A 117 4.53 10.82 -3.17
CA SER A 117 3.08 10.80 -3.39
C SER A 117 2.65 10.40 -4.81
N LYS A 118 3.59 9.98 -5.66
CA LYS A 118 3.33 9.77 -7.08
C LYS A 118 2.52 8.50 -7.36
N PRO A 119 1.78 8.44 -8.48
CA PRO A 119 0.97 7.28 -8.85
C PRO A 119 1.79 6.11 -9.44
N THR A 120 2.99 5.87 -8.91
CA THR A 120 3.89 4.77 -9.28
C THR A 120 4.06 3.81 -8.12
N GLN A 121 4.73 2.68 -8.37
CA GLN A 121 5.19 1.81 -7.29
C GLN A 121 6.31 2.45 -6.49
N ASP A 122 6.41 2.10 -5.21
CA ASP A 122 7.38 2.67 -4.26
C ASP A 122 8.84 2.33 -4.61
N PHE A 123 9.05 1.13 -5.19
CA PHE A 123 10.33 0.67 -5.72
C PHE A 123 10.18 0.32 -7.21
N ILE A 124 10.20 1.34 -8.05
CA ILE A 124 9.92 1.23 -9.49
C ILE A 124 10.82 0.21 -10.19
N GLU A 125 12.14 0.33 -10.01
CA GLU A 125 13.12 -0.57 -10.63
C GLU A 125 12.99 -2.03 -10.18
N LEU A 126 12.33 -2.26 -9.04
CA LEU A 126 12.10 -3.59 -8.49
C LEU A 126 10.70 -4.14 -8.80
N GLY A 127 9.82 -3.31 -9.37
CA GLY A 127 8.42 -3.66 -9.60
C GLY A 127 7.66 -3.96 -8.31
N VAL A 128 7.89 -3.20 -7.22
CA VAL A 128 7.32 -3.47 -5.88
C VAL A 128 6.60 -2.25 -5.32
N GLU A 129 5.34 -2.43 -4.92
CA GLU A 129 4.59 -1.51 -4.06
C GLU A 129 4.87 -1.81 -2.58
N LEU A 130 4.98 -0.78 -1.74
CA LEU A 130 5.11 -0.89 -0.29
C LEU A 130 3.77 -0.61 0.38
N LYS A 131 3.39 -1.46 1.34
CA LYS A 131 2.23 -1.22 2.21
C LYS A 131 2.53 -1.57 3.66
N THR A 132 2.31 -0.63 4.57
CA THR A 132 2.23 -0.95 5.98
C THR A 132 0.91 -1.66 6.28
N LEU A 133 0.94 -2.72 7.08
CA LEU A 133 -0.22 -3.51 7.45
C LEU A 133 -0.41 -3.48 8.98
N ALA A 134 -1.44 -2.78 9.45
CA ALA A 134 -1.76 -2.70 10.87
C ALA A 134 -2.30 -4.05 11.38
N ILE A 135 -1.60 -4.69 12.31
CA ILE A 135 -1.95 -6.00 12.88
C ILE A 135 -2.52 -5.86 14.28
N THR A 136 -3.67 -6.49 14.53
CA THR A 136 -4.33 -6.51 15.84
C THR A 136 -3.59 -7.45 16.82
N PRO A 137 -3.87 -7.35 18.12
CA PRO A 137 -3.51 -8.38 19.10
C PRO A 137 -4.20 -9.73 18.89
N THR A 138 -4.71 -10.05 17.70
CA THR A 138 -5.18 -11.40 17.36
C THR A 138 -4.48 -11.91 16.11
N GLY A 139 -3.48 -11.19 15.59
CA GLY A 139 -2.76 -11.52 14.36
C GLY A 139 -3.50 -11.11 13.08
N GLY A 140 -4.70 -10.53 13.18
CA GLY A 140 -5.49 -10.11 12.02
C GLY A 140 -5.16 -8.70 11.55
N ALA A 141 -5.50 -8.40 10.29
CA ALA A 141 -5.50 -7.04 9.77
C ALA A 141 -6.56 -6.19 10.50
N LYS A 142 -6.18 -4.99 10.93
CA LYS A 142 -7.06 -4.05 11.62
C LYS A 142 -8.08 -3.40 10.69
N SER A 143 -7.70 -3.12 9.44
CA SER A 143 -8.53 -2.41 8.47
C SER A 143 -8.20 -2.84 7.04
N ASP A 144 -9.01 -2.37 6.10
CA ASP A 144 -8.68 -2.43 4.68
C ASP A 144 -7.38 -1.62 4.41
N VAL A 145 -6.65 -1.99 3.36
CA VAL A 145 -5.39 -1.33 2.96
C VAL A 145 -5.59 -0.59 1.66
N PHE A 146 -5.23 0.69 1.64
CA PHE A 146 -5.29 1.54 0.45
C PHE A 146 -4.38 1.00 -0.66
N VAL A 147 -4.91 0.92 -1.89
CA VAL A 147 -4.16 0.51 -3.08
C VAL A 147 -3.88 1.74 -3.94
N SER A 148 -4.92 2.34 -4.51
CA SER A 148 -4.80 3.47 -5.43
C SER A 148 -5.97 4.41 -5.26
N SER A 149 -5.74 5.71 -5.48
CA SER A 149 -6.85 6.65 -5.63
C SER A 149 -7.59 6.38 -6.93
N LEU A 150 -8.91 6.60 -6.90
CA LEU A 150 -9.75 6.45 -8.08
C LEU A 150 -9.72 7.79 -8.83
N PRO A 151 -9.24 7.81 -10.08
CA PRO A 151 -9.22 9.03 -10.88
C PRO A 151 -10.65 9.37 -11.34
N THR A 152 -11.13 10.59 -11.06
CA THR A 152 -12.50 11.03 -11.36
C THR A 152 -12.63 11.72 -12.74
N ASN A 153 -11.75 11.41 -13.69
CA ASN A 153 -11.69 12.02 -15.03
C ASN A 153 -11.74 10.94 -16.14
N SER A 154 -11.27 11.26 -17.36
CA SER A 154 -11.22 10.37 -18.54
C SER A 154 -10.60 8.99 -18.28
N TYR A 155 -9.90 8.80 -17.16
CA TYR A 155 -9.39 7.52 -16.68
C TYR A 155 -10.47 6.49 -16.30
N MET A 156 -11.75 6.87 -16.18
CA MET A 156 -12.81 5.87 -16.00
C MET A 156 -12.94 4.91 -17.20
N MET A 157 -12.30 5.21 -18.33
CA MET A 157 -12.28 4.36 -19.54
C MET A 157 -11.06 3.41 -19.63
N GLN A 158 -10.22 3.31 -18.61
CA GLN A 158 -9.11 2.35 -18.64
C GLN A 158 -9.64 0.91 -18.68
N ALA A 159 -8.91 0.01 -19.32
CA ALA A 159 -9.10 -1.43 -19.12
C ALA A 159 -8.37 -1.87 -17.84
N TRP A 160 -8.81 -2.97 -17.23
CA TRP A 160 -8.20 -3.53 -16.01
C TRP A 160 -6.68 -3.68 -16.13
N GLU A 161 -6.19 -4.21 -17.25
CA GLU A 161 -4.78 -4.51 -17.54
C GLU A 161 -3.92 -3.25 -17.60
N THR A 162 -4.54 -2.11 -17.90
CA THR A 162 -3.90 -0.79 -17.98
C THR A 162 -4.12 0.06 -16.73
N SER A 163 -4.87 -0.45 -15.76
CA SER A 163 -5.25 0.31 -14.57
C SER A 163 -4.10 0.46 -13.56
N HIS A 164 -4.06 1.59 -12.87
CA HIS A 164 -3.13 1.80 -11.75
C HIS A 164 -3.34 0.79 -10.62
N VAL A 165 -4.58 0.34 -10.42
CA VAL A 165 -4.93 -0.67 -9.41
C VAL A 165 -4.21 -1.97 -9.73
N PHE A 166 -4.36 -2.47 -10.95
CA PHE A 166 -3.65 -3.67 -11.41
C PHE A 166 -2.13 -3.51 -11.27
N TYR A 167 -1.57 -2.38 -11.73
CA TYR A 167 -0.14 -2.11 -11.64
C TYR A 167 0.39 -2.20 -10.19
N LYS A 168 -0.29 -1.57 -9.23
CA LYS A 168 0.11 -1.61 -7.81
C LYS A 168 -0.08 -2.98 -7.16
N LEU A 169 -1.06 -3.77 -7.62
CA LEU A 169 -1.35 -5.10 -7.08
C LEU A 169 -0.39 -6.19 -7.57
N LYS A 170 0.35 -5.98 -8.67
CA LYS A 170 1.28 -6.99 -9.23
C LYS A 170 2.20 -7.61 -8.18
N LYS A 171 2.72 -6.78 -7.28
CA LYS A 171 3.61 -7.22 -6.20
C LYS A 171 3.66 -6.19 -5.08
N ILE A 172 3.25 -6.62 -3.90
CA ILE A 172 3.22 -5.78 -2.71
C ILE A 172 4.18 -6.36 -1.67
N LEU A 173 5.05 -5.52 -1.14
CA LEU A 173 5.78 -5.75 0.10
C LEU A 173 4.93 -5.24 1.27
N PHE A 174 4.36 -6.17 2.04
CA PHE A 174 3.67 -5.83 3.27
C PHE A 174 4.66 -5.74 4.43
N VAL A 175 4.58 -4.66 5.20
CA VAL A 175 5.31 -4.45 6.45
C VAL A 175 4.32 -4.41 7.60
N PRO A 176 4.17 -5.52 8.36
CA PRO A 176 3.29 -5.56 9.51
C PRO A 176 3.72 -4.58 10.60
N VAL A 177 2.79 -3.89 11.24
CA VAL A 177 3.06 -3.07 12.43
C VAL A 177 1.96 -3.30 13.46
N GLU A 178 2.34 -3.48 14.72
CA GLU A 178 1.38 -3.62 15.82
C GLU A 178 0.40 -2.44 15.86
N SER A 179 -0.85 -2.71 16.19
CA SER A 179 -1.92 -1.70 16.16
C SER A 179 -2.79 -1.67 17.42
N ASN A 180 -2.30 -2.29 18.50
CA ASN A 180 -2.92 -2.27 19.81
C ASN A 180 -3.09 -0.81 20.28
N PRO A 181 -4.33 -0.32 20.53
CA PRO A 181 -4.54 1.04 21.02
C PRO A 181 -3.88 1.28 22.39
N GLU A 182 -3.75 0.25 23.22
CA GLU A 182 -3.14 0.34 24.56
C GLU A 182 -1.61 0.49 24.53
N VAL A 183 -0.98 0.28 23.36
CA VAL A 183 0.47 0.43 23.18
C VAL A 183 0.75 1.77 22.50
N PRO A 184 1.54 2.67 23.14
CA PRO A 184 1.95 3.94 22.54
C PRO A 184 2.62 3.75 21.18
N LEU A 185 2.42 4.70 20.25
CA LEU A 185 2.91 4.55 18.87
C LEU A 185 4.40 4.19 18.81
N GLY A 186 5.24 4.92 19.56
CA GLY A 186 6.68 4.68 19.59
C GLY A 186 7.11 3.31 20.12
N GLN A 187 6.26 2.62 20.88
CA GLN A 187 6.55 1.30 21.46
C GLN A 187 6.05 0.14 20.59
N ARG A 188 5.20 0.41 19.61
CA ARG A 188 4.70 -0.60 18.67
C ARG A 188 5.85 -1.18 17.88
N ARG A 189 5.84 -2.50 17.69
CA ARG A 189 6.86 -3.22 16.94
C ARG A 189 6.51 -3.33 15.46
N ILE A 190 7.54 -3.27 14.64
CA ILE A 190 7.49 -3.58 13.22
C ILE A 190 7.73 -5.08 13.07
N GLY A 191 6.80 -5.78 12.43
CA GLY A 191 6.89 -7.20 12.15
C GLY A 191 7.79 -7.52 10.97
N LYS A 192 7.95 -8.80 10.70
CA LYS A 192 8.72 -9.26 9.54
C LYS A 192 7.94 -8.96 8.25
N ALA A 193 8.58 -8.23 7.34
CA ALA A 193 8.00 -7.95 6.03
C ALA A 193 7.88 -9.21 5.17
N PHE A 194 6.89 -9.23 4.29
CA PHE A 194 6.66 -10.33 3.35
C PHE A 194 6.10 -9.79 2.03
N PHE A 195 6.43 -10.47 0.93
CA PHE A 195 5.79 -10.14 -0.34
C PHE A 195 4.53 -10.97 -0.56
N TRP A 196 3.60 -10.36 -1.26
CA TRP A 196 2.42 -10.96 -1.81
C TRP A 196 2.26 -10.52 -3.27
N SER A 197 1.83 -11.46 -4.11
CA SER A 197 1.40 -11.25 -5.48
C SER A 197 0.14 -12.09 -5.67
N PRO A 198 -0.86 -11.59 -6.42
CA PRO A 198 -2.09 -12.35 -6.63
C PRO A 198 -1.80 -13.62 -7.42
N ASN A 199 -2.41 -14.73 -7.00
CA ASN A 199 -2.51 -15.91 -7.86
C ASN A 199 -3.57 -15.70 -8.96
N ALA A 200 -3.69 -16.63 -9.91
CA ALA A 200 -4.61 -16.49 -11.04
C ALA A 200 -6.08 -16.30 -10.63
N HIS A 201 -6.54 -17.02 -9.60
CA HIS A 201 -7.91 -16.89 -9.10
C HIS A 201 -8.14 -15.57 -8.36
N GLU A 202 -7.19 -15.16 -7.52
CA GLU A 202 -7.23 -13.85 -6.85
C GLU A 202 -7.25 -12.71 -7.86
N LEU A 203 -6.41 -12.80 -8.90
CA LEU A 203 -6.31 -11.79 -9.94
C LEU A 203 -7.61 -11.66 -10.74
N GLU A 204 -8.22 -12.79 -11.12
CA GLU A 204 -9.50 -12.80 -11.82
C GLU A 204 -10.64 -12.24 -10.95
N GLN A 205 -10.67 -12.59 -9.66
CA GLN A 205 -11.67 -12.03 -8.75
C GLN A 205 -11.46 -10.52 -8.53
N MET A 206 -10.22 -10.05 -8.49
CA MET A 206 -9.90 -8.61 -8.42
C MET A 206 -10.33 -7.87 -9.68
N ARG A 207 -10.14 -8.46 -10.87
CA ARG A 207 -10.64 -7.93 -12.14
C ARG A 207 -12.15 -7.75 -12.09
N GLN A 208 -12.89 -8.79 -11.70
CA GLN A 208 -14.35 -8.75 -11.58
C GLN A 208 -14.83 -7.68 -10.59
N ASP A 209 -14.18 -7.58 -9.43
CA ASP A 209 -14.51 -6.54 -8.45
C ASP A 209 -14.28 -5.13 -9.02
N TRP A 210 -13.16 -4.93 -9.70
CA TRP A 210 -12.81 -3.67 -10.32
C TRP A 210 -13.81 -3.28 -11.41
N GLU A 211 -14.14 -4.19 -12.32
CA GLU A 211 -15.09 -3.96 -13.42
C GLU A 211 -16.48 -3.62 -12.89
N LEU A 212 -16.97 -4.35 -11.89
CA LEU A 212 -18.25 -4.08 -11.24
C LEU A 212 -18.27 -2.69 -10.60
N ILE A 213 -17.21 -2.32 -9.88
CA ILE A 213 -17.08 -1.00 -9.26
C ILE A 213 -17.08 0.10 -10.33
N MET A 214 -16.32 -0.07 -11.41
CA MET A 214 -16.26 0.90 -12.50
C MET A 214 -17.59 1.02 -13.26
N GLN A 215 -18.30 -0.09 -13.45
CA GLN A 215 -19.64 -0.09 -14.03
C GLN A 215 -20.63 0.73 -13.18
N ILE A 216 -20.66 0.50 -11.86
CA ILE A 216 -21.53 1.23 -10.94
C ILE A 216 -21.23 2.73 -10.98
N LEU A 217 -19.95 3.11 -11.01
CA LEU A 217 -19.52 4.50 -11.09
C LEU A 217 -19.95 5.15 -12.41
N THR A 218 -19.79 4.43 -13.53
CA THR A 218 -20.20 4.90 -14.87
C THR A 218 -21.73 5.06 -14.96
N GLN A 219 -22.49 4.21 -14.27
CA GLN A 219 -23.95 4.30 -14.17
C GLN A 219 -24.43 5.35 -13.15
N HIS A 220 -23.50 5.99 -12.42
CA HIS A 220 -23.81 6.95 -11.37
C HIS A 220 -24.70 6.37 -10.24
N ASP A 221 -24.67 5.04 -10.02
CA ASP A 221 -25.47 4.38 -8.99
C ASP A 221 -24.75 4.40 -7.63
N TYR A 222 -24.79 5.57 -6.98
CA TYR A 222 -24.13 5.77 -5.69
C TYR A 222 -24.78 5.00 -4.54
N ASN A 223 -26.04 4.59 -4.68
CA ASN A 223 -26.70 3.75 -3.68
C ASN A 223 -26.13 2.33 -3.75
N ALA A 224 -25.91 1.80 -4.95
CA ALA A 224 -25.19 0.55 -5.13
C ALA A 224 -23.76 0.64 -4.59
N LEU A 225 -23.02 1.74 -4.81
CA LEU A 225 -21.65 1.87 -4.29
C LEU A 225 -21.60 1.81 -2.74
N LYS A 226 -22.60 2.34 -2.05
CA LYS A 226 -22.72 2.27 -0.58
C LYS A 226 -22.97 0.85 -0.05
N SER A 227 -23.40 -0.08 -0.89
CA SER A 227 -23.71 -1.46 -0.52
C SER A 227 -22.49 -2.35 -0.22
N ASN A 228 -21.30 -1.76 -0.09
CA ASN A 228 -20.05 -2.47 0.21
C ASN A 228 -19.70 -3.50 -0.89
N VAL A 229 -19.62 -3.03 -2.14
CA VAL A 229 -19.36 -3.79 -3.37
C VAL A 229 -17.95 -4.41 -3.42
N GLY A 230 -17.84 -5.59 -4.03
CA GLY A 230 -16.59 -6.32 -4.29
C GLY A 230 -16.20 -7.30 -3.17
N LYS A 231 -15.48 -8.37 -3.50
CA LYS A 231 -15.10 -9.45 -2.58
C LYS A 231 -13.70 -9.32 -2.00
N LEU A 232 -12.72 -8.97 -2.84
CA LEU A 232 -11.31 -8.77 -2.49
C LEU A 232 -10.94 -7.28 -2.54
N LEU A 233 -11.45 -6.56 -3.54
CA LEU A 233 -11.33 -5.11 -3.67
C LEU A 233 -12.62 -4.41 -3.25
N CYS A 234 -12.47 -3.17 -2.78
CA CYS A 234 -13.58 -2.27 -2.54
C CYS A 234 -13.18 -0.81 -2.79
N VAL A 235 -14.16 0.07 -2.84
CA VAL A 235 -13.94 1.52 -2.89
C VAL A 235 -14.46 2.19 -1.63
N ARG A 236 -13.70 3.17 -1.12
CA ARG A 236 -14.09 4.01 0.01
C ARG A 236 -13.70 5.47 -0.25
N VAL A 237 -14.36 6.38 0.46
CA VAL A 237 -13.97 7.79 0.52
C VAL A 237 -12.62 7.91 1.21
N LYS A 238 -11.68 8.61 0.58
CA LYS A 238 -10.36 8.89 1.15
C LYS A 238 -10.52 9.87 2.31
N ALA A 239 -9.97 9.51 3.47
CA ALA A 239 -10.17 10.24 4.73
C ALA A 239 -9.62 11.69 4.77
N LEU A 240 -8.88 12.12 3.74
CA LEU A 240 -8.44 13.50 3.61
C LEU A 240 -9.57 14.32 2.98
N ASN A 241 -10.31 15.02 3.84
CA ASN A 241 -11.40 15.95 3.55
C ASN A 241 -12.63 15.35 2.85
N SER A 242 -13.57 14.82 3.65
CA SER A 242 -14.95 14.58 3.22
C SER A 242 -15.69 15.84 2.74
N LYS A 243 -15.11 17.03 2.96
CA LYS A 243 -15.62 18.33 2.49
C LYS A 243 -15.06 18.77 1.13
N GLN A 244 -14.10 18.06 0.56
CA GLN A 244 -13.61 18.32 -0.79
C GLN A 244 -14.50 17.57 -1.78
N ASN A 245 -15.53 18.24 -2.28
CA ASN A 245 -16.19 17.81 -3.51
C ASN A 245 -15.19 18.02 -4.64
N VAL A 246 -14.82 16.95 -5.34
CA VAL A 246 -14.07 17.09 -6.59
C VAL A 246 -15.11 17.34 -7.66
N ALA A 247 -15.23 18.59 -8.11
CA ALA A 247 -16.04 18.91 -9.28
C ALA A 247 -15.27 18.45 -10.52
N SER A 248 -15.62 17.28 -11.04
CA SER A 248 -15.12 16.78 -12.32
C SER A 248 -16.26 16.76 -13.33
N LYS A 249 -15.99 17.20 -14.56
CA LYS A 249 -16.91 17.00 -15.68
C LYS A 249 -16.62 15.64 -16.33
N ASP A 250 -17.63 14.83 -16.56
CA ASP A 250 -17.49 13.69 -17.47
C ASP A 250 -17.45 14.15 -18.95
N LEU A 251 -17.39 13.18 -19.86
CA LEU A 251 -17.32 13.41 -21.31
C LEU A 251 -18.59 14.08 -21.86
N ASP A 252 -19.74 13.88 -21.20
CA ASP A 252 -21.03 14.46 -21.57
C ASP A 252 -21.25 15.84 -20.92
N GLY A 253 -20.27 16.33 -20.15
CA GLY A 253 -20.30 17.63 -19.48
C GLY A 253 -21.08 17.64 -18.17
N PHE A 254 -21.48 16.48 -17.64
CA PHE A 254 -22.12 16.38 -16.33
C PHE A 254 -21.09 16.60 -15.22
N ASN A 255 -21.47 17.44 -14.26
CA ASN A 255 -20.68 17.63 -13.05
C ASN A 255 -20.86 16.41 -12.14
N LEU A 256 -19.87 15.52 -12.09
CA LEU A 256 -19.73 14.55 -11.02
C LEU A 256 -19.30 15.29 -9.75
N ASN A 257 -20.20 15.39 -8.78
CA ASN A 257 -19.88 15.73 -7.40
C ASN A 257 -19.65 14.44 -6.61
N LEU A 258 -18.49 13.81 -6.82
CA LEU A 258 -18.07 12.66 -6.03
C LEU A 258 -17.06 13.10 -4.96
N PRO A 259 -17.16 12.57 -3.72
CA PRO A 259 -16.05 12.66 -2.80
C PRO A 259 -14.86 11.89 -3.38
N PRO A 260 -13.61 12.23 -3.00
CA PRO A 260 -12.43 11.53 -3.50
C PRO A 260 -12.49 10.05 -3.11
N LEU A 261 -12.69 9.19 -4.11
CA LEU A 261 -12.78 7.75 -3.94
C LEU A 261 -11.41 7.09 -4.08
N SER A 262 -11.24 5.92 -3.48
CA SER A 262 -10.00 5.15 -3.54
C SER A 262 -10.28 3.66 -3.43
N PHE A 263 -9.48 2.85 -4.12
CA PHE A 263 -9.49 1.40 -4.04
C PHE A 263 -8.73 0.91 -2.82
N TYR A 264 -9.26 -0.14 -2.20
CA TYR A 264 -8.66 -0.81 -1.04
C TYR A 264 -8.70 -2.34 -1.21
N LEU A 265 -7.69 -3.02 -0.68
CA LEU A 265 -7.76 -4.46 -0.38
C LEU A 265 -8.55 -4.65 0.91
N ARG A 266 -9.56 -5.52 0.86
CA ARG A 266 -10.42 -5.79 2.00
C ARG A 266 -9.69 -6.49 3.13
N ARG A 267 -10.03 -6.11 4.37
CA ARG A 267 -9.56 -6.73 5.61
C ARG A 267 -9.82 -8.24 5.63
N SER A 268 -10.96 -8.70 5.11
CA SER A 268 -11.29 -10.13 5.00
C SER A 268 -10.23 -10.88 4.18
N PHE A 269 -9.91 -10.37 2.99
CA PHE A 269 -8.90 -10.95 2.12
C PHE A 269 -7.48 -10.81 2.68
N LEU A 270 -7.15 -9.68 3.31
CA LEU A 270 -5.87 -9.51 4.00
C LEU A 270 -5.66 -10.57 5.10
N ASN A 271 -6.72 -10.97 5.81
CA ASN A 271 -6.64 -12.05 6.78
C ASN A 271 -6.40 -13.43 6.13
N GLU A 272 -6.91 -13.67 4.92
CA GLU A 272 -6.60 -14.87 4.16
C GLU A 272 -5.12 -14.90 3.76
N ILE A 273 -4.59 -13.79 3.26
CA ILE A 273 -3.16 -13.64 2.96
C ILE A 273 -2.32 -13.93 4.21
N LEU A 274 -2.65 -13.32 5.36
CA LEU A 274 -1.91 -13.51 6.61
C LEU A 274 -1.88 -14.98 7.05
N LYS A 275 -3.02 -15.70 6.96
CA LYS A 275 -3.08 -17.13 7.27
C LYS A 275 -2.12 -17.96 6.42
N THR A 276 -2.03 -17.68 5.12
CA THR A 276 -1.11 -18.43 4.22
C THR A 276 0.37 -18.19 4.56
N LYS A 277 0.71 -17.00 5.08
CA LYS A 277 2.09 -16.61 5.38
C LYS A 277 2.57 -17.08 6.75
N ASN A 278 1.68 -17.62 7.60
CA ASN A 278 1.98 -18.07 8.97
C ASN A 278 2.69 -16.99 9.80
N ILE A 279 2.18 -15.75 9.75
CA ILE A 279 2.65 -14.60 10.53
C ILE A 279 1.80 -14.46 11.78
#